data_AF-A0A3E1HKB8-F1
#
_entry.id   AF-A0A3E1HKB8-F1
#
_cell.length_a   1.000
_cell.length_b   1.000
_cell.length_c   1.000
_cell.angle_alpha   90.00
_cell.angle_beta   90.00
_cell.angle_gamma   90.00
#
_symmetry.space_group_name_H-M   'P 1'
#
loop_
_entity.id
_entity.type
_entity.pdbx_description
1 polymer ?
#
loop_
_entity_poly.entity_id
_entity_poly.type
_entity_poly.pdbx_seq_one_letter_code
_entity_poly.pdbx_strand_id
1 'polypeptide(L)'
;MSGSEKLILGDDFLICRDEVGRWALINNETSFPLDDSSDFRKVISLLEMPIETVRLALGPDFPYISVIKVGLGHDSDYWIKLAIFWIAHSSIQETISLVDDLRKLSVGEGVSQGNRHFARRELKRILKAENGS
;
A
#
# COMPACT_ATOMS: atom_id res chain seq x y z
N MET A 1 10.21 18.52 24.71
CA MET A 1 9.32 18.94 23.61
C MET A 1 9.75 18.14 22.40
N SER A 2 9.15 16.98 22.19
CA SER A 2 9.54 16.05 21.12
C SER A 2 8.79 16.45 19.85
N GLY A 3 9.53 16.82 18.81
CA GLY A 3 8.93 17.13 17.52
C GLY A 3 8.39 15.85 16.90
N SER A 4 7.10 15.82 16.59
CA SER A 4 6.53 14.83 15.68
C SER A 4 7.34 14.86 14.38
N GLU A 5 7.89 13.72 13.95
CA GLU A 5 8.51 13.62 12.64
C GLU A 5 7.41 13.83 11.59
N LYS A 6 7.41 15.00 10.96
CA LYS A 6 6.50 15.36 9.88
C LYS A 6 7.14 14.95 8.57
N LEU A 7 6.46 14.10 7.82
CA LEU A 7 6.94 13.61 6.53
C LEU A 7 5.96 14.11 5.47
N ILE A 8 6.48 14.93 4.57
CA ILE A 8 5.69 15.59 3.52
C ILE A 8 5.61 14.64 2.33
N LEU A 9 4.40 14.29 1.90
CA LEU A 9 4.16 13.51 0.71
C LEU A 9 3.01 14.14 -0.08
N GLY A 10 3.36 14.90 -1.12
CA GLY A 10 2.42 15.67 -1.93
C GLY A 10 2.26 17.12 -1.46
N ASP A 11 1.67 17.96 -2.31
CA ASP A 11 1.50 19.39 -2.07
C ASP A 11 0.39 19.70 -1.04
N ASP A 12 -0.55 18.77 -0.81
CA ASP A 12 -1.80 19.03 -0.09
C ASP A 12 -1.98 18.24 1.23
N PHE A 13 -1.10 17.30 1.57
CA PHE A 13 -1.23 16.51 2.81
C PHE A 13 0.09 16.08 3.43
N LEU A 14 0.06 15.91 4.76
CA LEU A 14 1.19 15.49 5.58
C LEU A 14 0.87 14.15 6.24
N ILE A 15 1.84 13.24 6.28
CA ILE A 15 1.73 12.02 7.07
C ILE A 15 2.74 12.13 8.21
N CYS A 16 2.29 11.98 9.44
CA CYS A 16 3.15 12.07 10.60
C CYS A 16 2.96 10.86 11.52
N ARG A 17 4.02 10.58 12.28
CA ARG A 17 3.98 9.63 13.37
C ARG A 17 4.00 10.40 14.69
N ASP A 18 3.07 10.10 15.59
CA ASP A 18 3.03 10.72 16.92
C ASP A 18 4.06 10.09 17.89
N GLU A 19 4.17 10.66 19.10
CA GLU A 19 5.12 10.21 20.13
C GLU A 19 4.86 8.76 20.62
N VAL A 20 3.66 8.23 20.42
CA VAL A 20 3.29 6.86 20.78
C VAL A 20 3.34 5.91 19.57
N GLY A 21 3.82 6.40 18.43
CA GLY A 21 4.08 5.61 17.23
C GLY A 21 2.89 5.46 16.28
N ARG A 22 1.78 6.18 16.50
CA ARG A 22 0.57 6.12 15.65
C ARG A 22 0.72 7.03 14.44
N TRP A 23 0.20 6.56 13.32
CA TRP A 23 0.21 7.28 12.05
C TRP A 23 -1.04 8.13 11.91
N ALA A 24 -0.89 9.36 11.39
CA ALA A 24 -2.00 10.24 11.08
C ALA A 24 -1.77 11.00 9.78
N LEU A 25 -2.87 11.26 9.07
CA LEU A 25 -2.94 12.17 7.94
C LEU A 25 -3.34 13.55 8.45
N ILE A 26 -2.52 14.56 8.19
CA ILE A 26 -2.80 15.95 8.51
C ILE A 26 -3.07 16.72 7.21
N ASN A 27 -4.20 17.41 7.15
CA ASN A 27 -4.51 18.37 6.10
C ASN A 27 -5.00 19.66 6.76
N ASN A 28 -4.33 20.79 6.47
CA ASN A 28 -4.59 22.19 6.85
C ASN A 28 -5.06 22.47 8.29
N GLU A 29 -6.16 21.87 8.74
CA GLU A 29 -6.78 22.06 10.06
C GLU A 29 -7.26 20.76 10.73
N THR A 30 -7.09 19.61 10.08
CA THR A 30 -7.63 18.32 10.52
C THR A 30 -6.54 17.26 10.60
N SER A 31 -6.61 16.43 11.64
CA SER A 31 -5.78 15.24 11.81
C SER A 31 -6.68 14.01 11.81
N PHE A 32 -6.39 13.06 10.93
CA PHE A 32 -7.11 11.81 10.81
C PHE A 32 -6.18 10.65 11.20
N PRO A 33 -6.50 9.89 12.25
CA PRO A 33 -5.71 8.72 12.59
C PRO A 33 -5.80 7.66 11.48
N LEU A 34 -4.72 6.93 11.29
CA LEU A 34 -4.60 5.80 10.37
C LEU A 34 -4.46 4.50 11.19
N ASP A 35 -5.50 4.22 11.98
CA ASP A 35 -5.50 3.10 12.93
C ASP A 35 -6.02 1.81 12.27
N ASP A 36 -7.15 1.91 11.56
CA ASP A 36 -7.76 0.76 10.90
C ASP A 36 -7.35 0.66 9.43
N SER A 37 -7.34 -0.56 8.89
CA SER A 37 -7.06 -0.81 7.47
C SER A 37 -7.91 0.05 6.52
N SER A 38 -9.14 0.40 6.93
CA SER A 38 -10.05 1.24 6.14
C SER A 38 -9.64 2.72 6.11
N ASP A 39 -8.92 3.21 7.11
CA ASP A 39 -8.45 4.59 7.16
C ASP A 39 -7.42 4.89 6.08
N PHE A 40 -6.67 3.87 5.65
CA PHE A 40 -5.68 3.99 4.59
C PHE A 40 -6.29 4.33 3.22
N ARG A 41 -7.62 4.27 3.07
CA ARG A 41 -8.33 4.88 1.92
C ARG A 41 -8.02 6.36 1.76
N LYS A 42 -7.79 7.08 2.85
CA LYS A 42 -7.48 8.52 2.83
C LYS A 42 -6.08 8.80 2.26
N VAL A 43 -5.21 7.80 2.22
CA VAL A 43 -3.83 7.90 1.71
C VAL A 43 -3.59 6.95 0.54
N ILE A 44 -4.65 6.52 -0.16
CA ILE A 44 -4.52 5.64 -1.33
C ILE A 44 -3.69 6.28 -2.46
N SER A 45 -3.69 7.61 -2.56
CA SER A 45 -2.87 8.38 -3.52
C SER A 45 -1.37 8.17 -3.34
N LEU A 46 -0.92 7.65 -2.19
CA LEU A 46 0.48 7.22 -2.03
C LEU A 46 0.89 6.24 -3.13
N LEU A 47 -0.02 5.37 -3.58
CA LEU A 47 0.21 4.39 -4.64
C LEU A 47 0.64 5.02 -5.98
N GLU A 48 0.37 6.30 -6.18
CA GLU A 48 0.76 7.04 -7.40
C GLU A 48 2.27 7.35 -7.42
N MET A 49 2.95 7.25 -6.27
CA MET A 49 4.38 7.42 -6.14
C MET A 49 5.11 6.07 -6.14
N PRO A 50 6.39 6.02 -6.57
CA PRO A 50 7.24 4.85 -6.37
C PRO A 50 7.34 4.48 -4.88
N ILE A 51 7.23 3.18 -4.57
CA ILE A 51 7.22 2.71 -3.17
C ILE A 51 8.55 3.04 -2.46
N GLU A 52 9.66 3.09 -3.19
CA GLU A 52 10.97 3.47 -2.67
C GLU A 52 10.98 4.92 -2.19
N THR A 53 10.34 5.83 -2.95
CA THR A 53 10.20 7.24 -2.55
C THR A 53 9.36 7.35 -1.28
N VAL A 54 8.24 6.63 -1.21
CA VAL A 54 7.39 6.63 -0.02
C VAL A 54 8.12 6.02 1.17
N ARG A 55 8.92 4.96 0.97
CA ARG A 55 9.74 4.33 2.02
C ARG A 55 10.82 5.24 2.56
N LEU A 56 11.50 6.00 1.69
CA LEU A 56 12.48 6.98 2.11
C LEU A 56 11.85 8.08 2.96
N ALA A 57 10.60 8.46 2.66
CA ALA A 57 9.86 9.43 3.45
C ALA A 57 9.34 8.81 4.76
N LEU A 58 8.55 7.73 4.72
CA LEU A 58 7.79 7.24 5.87
C LEU A 58 8.53 6.20 6.73
N GLY A 59 9.69 5.74 6.27
CA GLY A 59 10.47 4.74 6.99
C GLY A 59 9.82 3.35 7.01
N PRO A 60 10.52 2.35 7.59
CA PRO A 60 10.08 0.95 7.51
C PRO A 60 8.83 0.62 8.32
N ASP A 61 8.49 1.44 9.32
CA ASP A 61 7.40 1.19 10.27
C ASP A 61 6.02 1.64 9.76
N PHE A 62 5.97 2.29 8.60
CA PHE A 62 4.69 2.66 8.00
C PHE A 62 3.96 1.41 7.48
N PRO A 63 2.64 1.28 7.69
CA PRO A 63 1.89 0.09 7.32
C PRO A 63 1.57 0.04 5.81
N TYR A 64 2.59 -0.16 4.97
CA TYR A 64 2.49 -0.25 3.50
C TYR A 64 1.46 -1.27 3.03
N ILE A 65 1.37 -2.41 3.72
CA ILE A 65 0.44 -3.48 3.39
C ILE A 65 -1.01 -3.01 3.49
N SER A 66 -1.34 -2.12 4.43
CA SER A 66 -2.69 -1.56 4.55
C SER A 66 -3.06 -0.71 3.33
N VAL A 67 -2.12 0.11 2.83
CA VAL A 67 -2.33 0.91 1.61
C VAL A 67 -2.50 -0.01 0.38
N ILE A 68 -1.66 -1.04 0.26
CA ILE A 68 -1.75 -2.00 -0.84
C ILE A 68 -3.10 -2.73 -0.81
N LYS A 69 -3.54 -3.23 0.35
CA LYS A 69 -4.84 -3.91 0.50
C LYS A 69 -6.01 -3.02 0.10
N VAL A 70 -5.96 -1.75 0.49
CA VAL A 70 -6.95 -0.75 0.07
C VAL A 70 -6.98 -0.61 -1.45
N GLY A 71 -5.83 -0.53 -2.12
CA GLY A 71 -5.76 -0.44 -3.57
C GLY A 71 -6.23 -1.70 -4.30
N LEU A 72 -5.87 -2.89 -3.80
CA LEU A 72 -6.32 -4.18 -4.35
C LEU A 72 -7.84 -4.37 -4.20
N GLY A 73 -8.43 -3.86 -3.11
CA GLY A 73 -9.86 -3.94 -2.83
C GLY A 73 -10.71 -2.84 -3.46
N HIS A 74 -10.13 -1.98 -4.30
CA HIS A 74 -10.84 -0.88 -4.94
C HIS A 74 -11.50 -1.33 -6.25
N ASP A 75 -12.69 -0.82 -6.56
CA ASP A 75 -13.41 -1.13 -7.81
C ASP A 75 -12.81 -0.46 -9.07
N SER A 76 -11.62 0.13 -8.97
CA SER A 76 -10.97 0.87 -10.06
C SER A 76 -9.75 0.11 -10.53
N ASP A 77 -9.71 -0.21 -11.82
CA ASP A 77 -8.53 -0.82 -12.43
C ASP A 77 -7.26 0.02 -12.24
N TYR A 78 -7.39 1.33 -12.10
CA TYR A 78 -6.28 2.23 -11.83
C TYR A 78 -5.62 1.91 -10.49
N TRP A 79 -6.40 1.91 -9.41
CA TRP A 79 -5.90 1.65 -8.06
C TRP A 79 -5.40 0.22 -7.88
N ILE A 80 -6.10 -0.76 -8.46
CA ILE A 80 -5.65 -2.15 -8.47
C ILE A 80 -4.28 -2.27 -9.14
N LYS A 81 -4.09 -1.63 -10.30
CA LYS A 81 -2.83 -1.67 -11.04
C LYS A 81 -1.67 -1.08 -10.23
N LEU A 82 -1.88 0.07 -9.60
CA LEU A 82 -0.84 0.71 -8.78
C LEU A 82 -0.47 -0.14 -7.56
N ALA A 83 -1.46 -0.73 -6.89
CA ALA A 83 -1.22 -1.66 -5.78
C ALA A 83 -0.40 -2.89 -6.22
N ILE A 84 -0.70 -3.46 -7.38
CA ILE A 84 0.10 -4.58 -7.94
C ILE A 84 1.53 -4.13 -8.27
N PHE A 85 1.73 -2.89 -8.74
CA PHE A 85 3.09 -2.36 -8.97
C PHE A 85 3.88 -2.23 -7.67
N TRP A 86 3.28 -1.74 -6.60
CA TRP A 86 3.91 -1.69 -5.28
C TRP A 86 4.32 -3.09 -4.79
N ILE A 87 3.48 -4.11 -5.01
CA ILE A 87 3.81 -5.51 -4.70
C ILE A 87 5.04 -5.97 -5.48
N ALA A 88 5.12 -5.63 -6.78
CA ALA A 88 6.26 -6.01 -7.63
C ALA A 88 7.60 -5.41 -7.17
N HIS A 89 7.57 -4.26 -6.51
CA HIS A 89 8.73 -3.55 -5.96
C HIS A 89 8.94 -3.79 -4.45
N SER A 90 8.11 -4.65 -3.85
CA SER A 90 8.24 -5.06 -2.46
C SER A 90 8.91 -6.42 -2.35
N SER A 91 9.51 -6.69 -1.19
CA SER A 91 10.10 -8.00 -0.93
C SER A 91 8.99 -9.07 -0.85
N ILE A 92 9.39 -10.32 -1.07
CA ILE A 92 8.47 -11.46 -0.97
C ILE A 92 7.95 -11.59 0.47
N GLN A 93 8.82 -11.40 1.46
CA GLN A 93 8.46 -11.51 2.88
C GLN A 93 7.36 -10.52 3.29
N GLU A 94 7.41 -9.28 2.77
CA GLU A 94 6.38 -8.29 3.04
C GLU A 94 5.05 -8.64 2.36
N THR A 95 5.11 -9.18 1.15
CA THR A 95 3.94 -9.36 0.28
C THR A 95 3.27 -10.73 0.39
N ILE A 96 3.83 -11.67 1.15
CA ILE A 96 3.26 -13.01 1.32
C ILE A 96 1.83 -12.98 1.87
N SER A 97 1.52 -11.99 2.73
CA SER A 97 0.18 -11.80 3.29
C SER A 97 -0.89 -11.35 2.26
N LEU A 98 -0.49 -11.06 1.02
CA LEU A 98 -1.37 -10.61 -0.07
C LEU A 98 -1.70 -11.72 -1.09
N VAL A 99 -1.25 -12.96 -0.84
CA VAL A 99 -1.47 -14.11 -1.75
C VAL A 99 -2.95 -14.32 -2.05
N ASP A 100 -3.81 -14.28 -1.03
CA ASP A 100 -5.24 -14.49 -1.21
C ASP A 100 -5.91 -13.34 -1.96
N ASP A 101 -5.46 -12.10 -1.73
CA ASP A 101 -5.94 -10.93 -2.45
C ASP A 101 -5.58 -11.00 -3.94
N LEU A 102 -4.32 -11.34 -4.26
CA LEU A 102 -3.86 -11.57 -5.63
C LEU A 102 -4.59 -12.74 -6.30
N ARG A 103 -4.86 -13.81 -5.56
CA ARG A 103 -5.61 -14.98 -6.06
C ARG A 103 -7.03 -14.57 -6.45
N LYS A 104 -7.74 -13.84 -5.58
CA LYS A 104 -9.09 -13.33 -5.87
C LYS A 104 -9.08 -12.44 -7.13
N LEU A 105 -8.17 -11.47 -7.20
CA LEU A 105 -8.04 -10.59 -8.36
C LEU A 105 -7.75 -11.37 -9.65
N SER A 106 -6.94 -12.42 -9.57
CA SER A 106 -6.55 -13.20 -10.75
C SER A 106 -7.71 -13.90 -11.48
N VAL A 107 -8.84 -14.12 -10.81
CA VAL A 107 -10.03 -14.77 -11.37
C VAL A 107 -11.28 -13.88 -11.35
N GLY A 108 -11.18 -12.68 -10.78
CA GLY A 108 -12.31 -11.76 -10.65
C GLY A 108 -12.82 -11.22 -11.99
N GLU A 109 -14.12 -11.39 -12.24
CA GLU A 109 -14.76 -10.93 -13.49
C GLU A 109 -14.80 -9.39 -13.59
N GLY A 110 -14.86 -8.69 -12.45
CA GLY A 110 -14.85 -7.23 -12.36
C GLY A 110 -13.47 -6.56 -12.47
N VAL A 111 -12.41 -7.34 -12.67
CA VAL A 111 -11.01 -6.84 -12.80
C VAL A 111 -10.59 -6.92 -14.25
N SER A 112 -9.95 -5.90 -14.82
CA SER A 112 -9.48 -5.96 -16.22
C SER A 112 -8.55 -7.13 -16.50
N GLN A 113 -8.55 -7.62 -17.75
CA GLN A 113 -7.65 -8.69 -18.18
C GLN A 113 -6.17 -8.39 -17.90
N GLY A 114 -5.75 -7.13 -18.04
CA GLY A 114 -4.40 -6.68 -17.73
C GLY A 114 -4.07 -6.85 -16.25
N ASN A 115 -4.94 -6.36 -15.37
CA ASN A 115 -4.74 -6.51 -13.92
C ASN A 115 -4.80 -7.96 -13.46
N ARG A 116 -5.69 -8.78 -14.04
CA ARG A 116 -5.68 -10.23 -13.81
C ARG A 116 -4.35 -10.87 -14.22
N HIS A 117 -3.78 -10.45 -15.35
CA HIS A 117 -2.48 -10.95 -15.80
C HIS A 117 -1.36 -10.55 -14.84
N PHE A 118 -1.30 -9.28 -14.42
CA PHE A 118 -0.31 -8.81 -13.46
C PHE A 118 -0.44 -9.51 -12.10
N ALA A 119 -1.67 -9.67 -11.59
CA ALA A 119 -1.92 -10.39 -10.35
C ALA A 119 -1.43 -11.85 -10.42
N ARG A 120 -1.67 -12.56 -11.53
CA ARG A 120 -1.14 -13.92 -11.74
C ARG A 120 0.38 -13.96 -11.77
N ARG A 121 1.01 -12.96 -12.38
CA ARG A 121 2.48 -12.88 -12.45
C ARG A 121 3.08 -12.74 -11.05
N GLU A 122 2.55 -11.81 -10.25
CA GLU A 122 3.04 -11.60 -8.88
C GLU A 122 2.73 -12.79 -7.96
N LEU A 123 1.54 -13.39 -8.10
CA LEU A 123 1.20 -14.63 -7.37
C LEU A 123 2.21 -15.75 -7.65
N LYS A 124 2.56 -15.97 -8.93
CA LYS A 124 3.58 -16.97 -9.30
C LYS A 124 4.95 -16.65 -8.72
N ARG A 125 5.35 -15.37 -8.71
CA ARG A 125 6.63 -14.92 -8.15
C ARG A 125 6.72 -15.25 -6.66
N ILE A 126 5.68 -14.90 -5.89
CA ILE A 126 5.63 -15.11 -4.44
C ILE A 126 5.64 -16.62 -4.13
N LEU A 127 4.74 -17.39 -4.75
CA LEU A 127 4.64 -18.84 -4.49
C LEU A 127 5.91 -19.61 -4.89
N LYS A 128 6.61 -19.19 -5.96
CA LYS A 128 7.87 -19.84 -6.35
C LYS A 128 8.95 -19.66 -5.28
N ALA A 129 9.00 -18.49 -4.64
CA ALA A 129 9.98 -18.23 -3.59
C ALA A 129 9.65 -18.93 -2.28
N GLU A 130 8.36 -19.07 -1.95
CA GLU A 130 7.91 -19.83 -0.77
C GLU A 130 8.26 -21.32 -0.89
N ASN A 131 8.06 -21.94 -2.06
CA ASN A 131 8.36 -23.36 -2.29
C ASN A 131 9.85 -23.67 -2.49
N GLY A 132 10.70 -22.64 -2.61
CA GLY A 132 12.14 -22.77 -2.82
C GLY A 132 12.98 -22.39 -1.59
N SER A 133 12.33 -22.07 -0.47
CA SER A 133 12.96 -21.79 0.83
C SER A 133 12.84 -23.01 1.74
#